data_AF-A0A7Y2XPU1-F1
#
_entry.id   AF-A0A7Y2XPU1-F1
#
_cell.length_a   1.000
_cell.length_b   1.000
_cell.length_c   1.000
_cell.angle_alpha   90.00
_cell.angle_beta   90.00
_cell.angle_gamma   90.00
#
_symmetry.space_group_name_H-M   'P 1'
#
loop_
_entity.id
_entity.type
_entity.pdbx_description
1 polymer ?
#
loop_
_entity_poly.entity_id
_entity_poly.type
_entity_poly.pdbx_seq_one_letter_code
_entity_poly.pdbx_strand_id
1 'polypeptide(L)'
;MSERLRFTSRNYAAYELEPDYNYGFASDRQLEEYFHYQSDNAVGFRWTERFATYTGFTVRGIDYGTSAQINDRLTYTLYNQFRYRASEQTVWTLDYRYSETDSSGTAGDSTNHYVLLGIEHRFSPNSVLALKAGMQMRDVENGNSGDSPFAEAAIRTRVNEQFSVRAFARYSIEDYGTSFAGFTYDTNTTLRVGVSADYIVSPTLTLHGGVNLIMSEMEDARGLVPAGLATADTDLLNLYLGFSFKVNDGVYVTGSYNWTDSDSDFGTRNYERNRASLGVRVEF
;
A
#
# COMPACT_ATOMS: atom_id res chain seq x y z
N MET A 1 21.57 25.84 -6.03
CA MET A 1 20.27 25.47 -5.42
C MET A 1 20.34 25.77 -3.94
N SER A 2 19.34 26.45 -3.38
CA SER A 2 19.28 26.79 -1.95
C SER A 2 19.19 25.51 -1.10
N GLU A 3 19.99 25.38 -0.03
CA GLU A 3 19.92 24.27 0.96
C GLU A 3 18.55 24.10 1.64
N ARG A 4 17.61 25.02 1.39
CA ARG A 4 16.26 25.01 1.95
C ARG A 4 15.22 24.36 1.05
N LEU A 5 15.53 24.17 -0.24
CA LEU A 5 14.60 23.56 -1.19
C LEU A 5 15.05 22.13 -1.50
N ARG A 6 14.12 21.18 -1.39
CA ARG A 6 14.35 19.79 -1.75
C ARG A 6 13.27 19.34 -2.73
N PHE A 7 13.66 18.76 -3.84
CA PHE A 7 12.74 18.06 -4.73
C PHE A 7 12.89 16.56 -4.53
N THR A 8 11.78 15.83 -4.48
CA THR A 8 11.75 14.37 -4.47
C THR A 8 10.76 13.89 -5.51
N SER A 9 11.15 12.91 -6.30
CA SER A 9 10.28 12.23 -7.26
C SER A 9 10.47 10.73 -7.09
N ARG A 10 9.36 10.00 -7.01
CA ARG A 10 9.32 8.54 -6.97
C ARG A 10 8.32 8.08 -8.02
N ASN A 11 8.80 7.28 -8.97
CA ASN A 11 7.98 6.75 -10.05
C ASN A 11 8.05 5.23 -10.03
N TYR A 12 6.93 4.59 -10.30
CA TYR A 12 6.75 3.16 -10.35
C TYR A 12 5.83 2.83 -11.51
N ALA A 13 6.15 1.78 -12.24
CA ALA A 13 5.27 1.20 -13.24
C ALA A 13 5.57 -0.30 -13.30
N ALA A 14 4.54 -1.11 -13.28
CA ALA A 14 4.64 -2.54 -13.40
C ALA A 14 3.41 -3.10 -14.12
N TYR A 15 3.64 -4.13 -14.92
CA TYR A 15 2.58 -4.96 -15.46
C TYR A 15 2.67 -6.29 -14.74
N GLU A 16 1.66 -6.57 -13.94
CA GLU A 16 1.67 -7.66 -12.98
C GLU A 16 0.49 -8.57 -13.27
N LEU A 17 0.77 -9.87 -13.25
CA LEU A 17 -0.30 -10.85 -13.26
C LEU A 17 -0.97 -10.95 -11.89
N GLU A 18 -0.26 -10.61 -10.81
CA GLU A 18 -0.72 -10.82 -9.43
C GLU A 18 -0.17 -9.77 -8.46
N PRO A 19 -0.94 -9.41 -7.41
CA PRO A 19 -0.52 -8.45 -6.38
C PRO A 19 0.81 -8.75 -5.69
N ASP A 20 1.61 -7.71 -5.48
CA ASP A 20 2.66 -7.70 -4.45
C ASP A 20 2.10 -7.16 -3.13
N TYR A 21 1.72 -8.10 -2.26
CA TYR A 21 1.15 -7.83 -0.94
C TYR A 21 2.06 -6.98 -0.03
N ASN A 22 3.37 -6.84 -0.34
CA ASN A 22 4.30 -6.02 0.44
C ASN A 22 4.26 -4.53 0.09
N TYR A 23 3.71 -4.13 -1.06
CA TYR A 23 3.67 -2.73 -1.50
C TYR A 23 2.39 -1.99 -1.10
N GLY A 24 1.56 -2.60 -0.24
CA GLY A 24 0.31 -1.99 0.22
C GLY A 24 -0.75 -1.87 -0.87
N PHE A 25 -0.51 -2.51 -2.03
CA PHE A 25 -1.46 -2.65 -3.11
C PHE A 25 -1.67 -4.13 -3.37
N ALA A 26 -2.79 -4.65 -2.86
CA ALA A 26 -3.27 -5.98 -3.20
C ALA A 26 -4.75 -6.08 -2.89
N SER A 27 -5.61 -6.18 -3.91
CA SER A 27 -6.96 -6.70 -3.71
C SER A 27 -6.88 -8.20 -3.34
N ASP A 28 -7.86 -8.65 -2.58
CA ASP A 28 -8.10 -10.05 -2.22
C ASP A 28 -8.05 -11.00 -3.44
N ARG A 29 -8.59 -10.56 -4.58
CA ARG A 29 -8.67 -11.34 -5.80
C ARG A 29 -7.80 -10.79 -6.93
N GLN A 30 -7.10 -11.70 -7.59
CA GLN A 30 -6.62 -11.54 -8.96
C GLN A 30 -7.84 -11.49 -9.88
N LEU A 31 -8.27 -10.29 -10.25
CA LEU A 31 -9.38 -10.12 -11.19
C LEU A 31 -8.94 -10.48 -12.61
N GLU A 32 -7.72 -10.06 -12.99
CA GLU A 32 -7.02 -10.33 -14.26
C GLU A 32 -5.55 -9.84 -14.10
N GLU A 33 -4.73 -9.90 -15.16
CA GLU A 33 -3.56 -9.02 -15.24
C GLU A 33 -3.95 -7.55 -14.99
N TYR A 34 -2.99 -6.77 -14.49
CA TYR A 34 -3.19 -5.34 -14.36
C TYR A 34 -1.90 -4.57 -14.62
N PHE A 35 -2.08 -3.35 -15.12
CA PHE A 35 -1.04 -2.36 -15.18
C PHE A 35 -1.18 -1.42 -13.98
N HIS A 36 -0.15 -1.38 -13.13
CA HIS A 36 -0.09 -0.48 -11.99
C HIS A 36 1.02 0.54 -12.21
N TYR A 37 0.66 1.82 -12.12
CA TYR A 37 1.61 2.91 -12.18
C TYR A 37 1.36 3.92 -11.07
N GLN A 38 2.44 4.52 -10.59
CA GLN A 38 2.41 5.57 -9.59
C GLN A 38 3.51 6.58 -9.87
N SER A 39 3.19 7.87 -9.78
CA SER A 39 4.14 8.97 -9.74
C SER A 39 3.85 9.84 -8.54
N ASP A 40 4.83 10.02 -7.66
CA ASP A 40 4.77 10.89 -6.48
C ASP A 40 5.88 11.94 -6.61
N ASN A 41 5.48 13.21 -6.65
CA ASN A 41 6.37 14.35 -6.80
C ASN A 41 6.13 15.36 -5.68
N ALA A 42 7.18 15.74 -4.98
CA ALA A 42 7.07 16.65 -3.85
C ALA A 42 8.18 17.69 -3.81
N VAL A 43 7.81 18.88 -3.33
CA VAL A 43 8.70 19.99 -3.03
C VAL A 43 8.69 20.22 -1.52
N GLY A 44 9.85 20.02 -0.91
CA GLY A 44 10.13 20.33 0.47
C GLY A 44 10.74 21.71 0.62
N PHE A 45 10.24 22.51 1.57
CA PHE A 45 10.84 23.77 1.97
C PHE A 45 11.15 23.78 3.47
N ARG A 46 12.40 24.05 3.80
CA ARG A 46 12.88 24.20 5.18
C ARG A 46 12.79 25.66 5.61
N TRP A 47 11.79 25.97 6.43
CA TRP A 47 11.55 27.31 6.98
C TRP A 47 12.56 27.66 8.08
N THR A 48 12.80 26.71 8.99
CA THR A 48 13.77 26.81 10.08
C THR A 48 14.55 25.50 10.20
N GLU A 49 15.54 25.44 11.09
CA GLU A 49 16.26 24.18 11.34
C GLU A 49 15.36 23.05 11.87
N ARG A 50 14.25 23.39 12.52
CA ARG A 50 13.31 22.43 13.11
C ARG A 50 12.01 22.28 12.35
N PHE A 51 11.66 23.21 11.47
CA PHE A 51 10.37 23.23 10.79
C PHE A 51 10.53 23.23 9.27
N ALA A 52 9.86 22.29 8.62
CA ALA A 52 9.81 22.15 7.17
C ALA A 52 8.42 21.73 6.71
N THR A 53 8.08 22.07 5.49
CA THR A 53 6.84 21.64 4.83
C THR A 53 7.16 20.88 3.56
N TYR A 54 6.37 19.86 3.25
CA TYR A 54 6.42 19.13 1.99
C TYR A 54 5.05 19.24 1.33
N THR A 55 5.01 19.85 0.14
CA THR A 55 3.83 19.84 -0.71
C THR A 55 4.09 18.87 -1.85
N GLY A 56 3.19 17.92 -2.07
CA GLY A 56 3.36 16.95 -3.14
C GLY A 56 2.06 16.57 -3.81
N PHE A 57 2.22 15.92 -4.96
CA PHE A 57 1.15 15.44 -5.80
C PHE A 57 1.47 14.02 -6.25
N THR A 58 0.49 13.14 -6.07
CA THR A 58 0.58 11.74 -6.45
C THR A 58 -0.49 11.44 -7.51
N VAL A 59 -0.08 10.77 -8.57
CA VAL A 59 -0.97 10.09 -9.51
C VAL A 59 -0.75 8.61 -9.35
N ARG A 60 -1.81 7.83 -9.20
CA ARG A 60 -1.76 6.38 -9.15
C ARG A 60 -2.89 5.81 -9.96
N GLY A 61 -2.60 4.91 -10.90
CA GLY A 61 -3.61 4.22 -11.67
C GLY A 61 -3.39 2.72 -11.66
N ILE A 62 -4.50 2.00 -11.66
CA ILE A 62 -4.55 0.56 -11.85
C ILE A 62 -5.59 0.29 -12.93
N ASP A 63 -5.11 -0.30 -14.02
CA ASP A 63 -5.92 -0.72 -15.15
C ASP A 63 -5.89 -2.24 -15.23
N TYR A 64 -7.04 -2.89 -15.02
CA TYR A 64 -7.19 -4.33 -15.16
C TYR A 64 -7.43 -4.74 -16.61
N GLY A 65 -7.22 -6.01 -16.91
CA GLY A 65 -7.60 -6.57 -18.20
C GLY A 65 -9.11 -6.50 -18.48
N THR A 66 -9.48 -6.90 -19.69
CA THR A 66 -10.81 -6.63 -20.28
C THR A 66 -11.99 -7.23 -19.51
N SER A 67 -11.79 -8.34 -18.81
CA SER A 67 -12.83 -9.01 -18.01
C SER A 67 -13.02 -8.37 -16.62
N ALA A 68 -12.06 -7.55 -16.20
CA ALA A 68 -11.97 -6.95 -14.87
C ALA A 68 -11.98 -5.42 -14.86
N GLN A 69 -12.03 -4.76 -16.04
CA GLN A 69 -12.02 -3.30 -16.21
C GLN A 69 -13.01 -2.50 -15.35
N ILE A 70 -14.08 -3.14 -14.87
CA ILE A 70 -15.04 -2.51 -13.93
C ILE A 70 -14.40 -2.16 -12.57
N ASN A 71 -13.18 -2.62 -12.30
CA ASN A 71 -12.41 -2.30 -11.10
C ASN A 71 -11.25 -1.34 -11.37
N ASP A 72 -11.16 -0.76 -12.57
CA ASP A 72 -10.12 0.24 -12.88
C ASP A 72 -10.27 1.46 -11.99
N ARG A 73 -9.14 1.94 -11.47
CA ARG A 73 -9.09 3.09 -10.56
C ARG A 73 -7.97 4.03 -10.96
N LEU A 74 -8.29 5.32 -11.03
CA LEU A 74 -7.32 6.39 -11.18
C LEU A 74 -7.46 7.36 -10.02
N THR A 75 -6.43 7.42 -9.18
CA THR A 75 -6.38 8.29 -8.01
C THR A 75 -5.42 9.45 -8.23
N TYR A 76 -5.89 10.66 -7.96
CA TYR A 76 -5.09 11.86 -7.82
C TYR A 76 -5.05 12.26 -6.34
N THR A 77 -3.88 12.54 -5.80
CA THR A 77 -3.74 12.99 -4.42
C THR A 77 -2.88 14.24 -4.34
N LEU A 78 -3.41 15.33 -3.80
CA LEU A 78 -2.64 16.48 -3.37
C LEU A 78 -2.43 16.40 -1.86
N TYR A 79 -1.20 16.61 -1.40
CA TYR A 79 -0.92 16.60 0.03
C TYR A 79 0.01 17.73 0.47
N ASN A 80 -0.17 18.12 1.72
CA ASN A 80 0.76 18.97 2.44
C ASN A 80 1.11 18.33 3.78
N GLN A 81 2.41 18.21 4.06
CA GLN A 81 2.91 17.70 5.33
C GLN A 81 3.76 18.76 6.01
N PHE A 82 3.34 19.15 7.20
CA PHE A 82 4.13 19.92 8.14
C PHE A 82 5.01 18.97 8.93
N ARG A 83 6.30 19.25 9.05
CA ARG A 83 7.25 18.44 9.82
C ARG A 83 7.95 19.31 10.85
N TYR A 84 7.89 18.89 12.11
CA TYR A 84 8.56 19.55 13.23
C TYR A 84 9.52 18.59 13.94
N ARG A 85 10.81 18.90 13.89
CA ARG A 85 11.87 18.17 14.60
C ARG A 85 11.87 18.60 16.08
N ALA A 86 11.23 17.79 16.92
CA ALA A 86 11.17 18.03 18.36
C ALA A 86 12.50 17.70 19.05
N SER A 87 13.20 16.67 18.60
CA SER A 87 14.53 16.28 19.09
C SER A 87 15.39 15.74 17.95
N GLU A 88 16.62 15.30 18.25
CA GLU A 88 17.45 14.65 17.24
C GLU A 88 16.87 13.31 16.76
N GLN A 89 16.03 12.68 17.58
CA GLN A 89 15.46 11.36 17.36
C GLN A 89 13.97 11.40 17.00
N THR A 90 13.26 12.50 17.28
CA THR A 90 11.80 12.60 17.12
C THR A 90 11.40 13.72 16.17
N VAL A 91 10.54 13.38 15.21
CA VAL A 91 9.88 14.32 14.30
C VAL A 91 8.38 14.10 14.39
N TRP A 92 7.64 15.19 14.61
CA TRP A 92 6.18 15.20 14.49
C TRP A 92 5.79 15.61 13.08
N THR A 93 4.71 15.05 12.58
CA THR A 93 4.10 15.44 11.31
C THR A 93 2.63 15.78 11.49
N LEU A 94 2.17 16.79 10.76
CA LEU A 94 0.75 17.03 10.53
C LEU A 94 0.55 16.95 9.02
N ASP A 95 -0.30 16.04 8.56
CA ASP A 95 -0.55 15.79 7.17
C ASP A 95 -2.00 16.17 6.84
N TYR A 96 -2.18 16.96 5.79
CA TYR A 96 -3.46 17.10 5.11
C TYR A 96 -3.34 16.48 3.71
N ARG A 97 -4.29 15.64 3.32
CA ARG A 97 -4.35 15.05 1.98
C ARG A 97 -5.75 15.21 1.41
N TYR A 98 -5.83 15.64 0.16
CA TYR A 98 -7.01 15.59 -0.68
C TYR A 98 -6.77 14.52 -1.73
N SER A 99 -7.71 13.59 -1.91
CA SER A 99 -7.60 12.52 -2.88
C SER A 99 -8.91 12.32 -3.63
N GLU A 100 -8.82 12.19 -4.94
CA GLU A 100 -9.96 11.94 -5.82
C GLU A 100 -9.68 10.64 -6.57
N THR A 101 -10.64 9.72 -6.57
CA THR A 101 -10.53 8.41 -7.23
C THR A 101 -11.64 8.30 -8.26
N ASP A 102 -11.25 8.34 -9.53
CA ASP A 102 -12.11 8.02 -10.66
C ASP A 102 -12.27 6.50 -10.72
N SER A 103 -13.51 6.04 -10.79
CA SER A 103 -13.86 4.63 -10.75
C SER A 103 -14.61 4.19 -12.00
N SER A 104 -14.19 3.06 -12.56
CA SER A 104 -14.93 2.39 -13.63
C SER A 104 -16.04 1.50 -13.09
N GLY A 105 -16.96 1.11 -13.97
CA GLY A 105 -17.96 0.08 -13.71
C GLY A 105 -19.15 0.55 -12.88
N THR A 106 -19.44 -0.16 -11.79
CA THR A 106 -20.58 0.09 -10.90
C THR A 106 -20.24 0.96 -9.71
N ALA A 107 -18.95 1.14 -9.39
CA ALA A 107 -18.50 2.06 -8.35
C ALA A 107 -18.69 3.51 -8.80
N GLY A 108 -19.07 4.37 -7.85
CA GLY A 108 -19.04 5.82 -8.04
C GLY A 108 -17.65 6.38 -7.79
N ASP A 109 -17.38 7.54 -8.36
CA ASP A 109 -16.17 8.30 -8.05
C ASP A 109 -16.16 8.69 -6.57
N SER A 110 -14.97 8.78 -5.96
CA SER A 110 -14.85 9.14 -4.55
C SER A 110 -13.87 10.26 -4.29
N THR A 111 -14.25 11.13 -3.36
CA THR A 111 -13.41 12.22 -2.85
C THR A 111 -13.09 11.95 -1.39
N ASN A 112 -11.82 12.04 -1.03
CA ASN A 112 -11.33 11.75 0.31
C ASN A 112 -10.48 12.90 0.85
N HIS A 113 -10.77 13.31 2.07
CA HIS A 113 -9.94 14.22 2.85
C HIS A 113 -9.31 13.48 4.03
N TYR A 114 -8.01 13.68 4.24
CA TYR A 114 -7.28 13.09 5.35
C TYR A 114 -6.68 14.19 6.21
N VAL A 115 -6.86 14.08 7.52
CA VAL A 115 -6.16 14.91 8.52
C VAL A 115 -5.47 13.97 9.50
N LEU A 116 -4.14 13.92 9.44
CA LEU A 116 -3.35 12.93 10.17
C LEU A 116 -2.29 13.60 11.04
N LEU A 117 -2.15 13.12 12.27
CA LEU A 117 -1.01 13.41 13.13
C LEU A 117 -0.05 12.23 13.10
N GLY A 118 1.23 12.51 12.90
CA GLY A 118 2.26 11.51 12.82
C GLY A 118 3.44 11.76 13.75
N ILE A 119 4.13 10.68 14.09
CA ILE A 119 5.41 10.71 14.81
C ILE A 119 6.38 9.75 14.14
N GLU A 120 7.58 10.24 13.85
CA GLU A 120 8.73 9.43 13.48
C GLU A 120 9.72 9.48 14.64
N HIS A 121 10.05 8.32 15.21
CA HIS A 121 10.97 8.19 16.33
C HIS A 121 12.09 7.18 16.03
N ARG A 122 13.32 7.62 16.24
CA ARG A 122 14.53 6.80 16.12
C ARG A 122 14.98 6.33 17.51
N PHE A 123 14.69 5.08 17.84
CA PHE A 123 15.12 4.46 19.09
C PHE A 123 16.64 4.23 19.14
N SER A 124 17.24 3.91 17.99
CA SER A 124 18.67 3.69 17.83
C SER A 124 19.07 4.04 16.40
N PRO A 125 20.37 4.14 16.05
CA PRO A 125 20.80 4.32 14.67
C PRO A 125 20.25 3.24 13.70
N ASN A 126 19.82 2.10 14.23
CA ASN A 126 19.40 0.93 13.49
C ASN A 126 17.89 0.68 13.55
N SER A 127 17.14 1.41 14.37
CA SER A 127 15.71 1.17 14.63
C SER A 127 14.91 2.46 14.54
N VAL A 128 13.95 2.49 13.62
CA VAL A 128 13.08 3.64 13.37
C VAL A 128 11.63 3.18 13.34
N LEU A 129 10.78 3.92 14.03
CA LEU A 129 9.33 3.77 14.04
C LEU A 129 8.70 5.01 13.40
N ALA A 130 7.68 4.81 12.59
CA ALA A 130 6.80 5.83 12.07
C ALA A 130 5.36 5.42 12.39
N LEU A 131 4.60 6.33 12.99
CA LEU A 131 3.18 6.16 13.29
C LEU A 131 2.43 7.35 12.71
N LYS A 132 1.23 7.13 12.17
CA LYS A 132 0.27 8.15 11.76
C LYS A 132 -1.13 7.70 12.14
N ALA A 133 -1.93 8.62 12.65
CA ALA A 133 -3.34 8.36 12.94
C ALA A 133 -4.16 9.63 12.72
N GLY A 134 -5.43 9.45 12.39
CA GLY A 134 -6.34 10.57 12.16
C GLY A 134 -7.66 10.10 11.57
N MET A 135 -8.23 10.96 10.73
CA MET A 135 -9.53 10.71 10.10
C MET A 135 -9.41 10.76 8.57
N GLN A 136 -10.19 9.90 7.93
CA GLN A 136 -10.51 9.90 6.51
C GLN A 136 -11.99 10.30 6.40
N MET A 137 -12.26 11.45 5.82
CA MET A 137 -13.61 11.91 5.48
C MET A 137 -13.82 11.59 4.00
N ARG A 138 -14.84 10.79 3.68
CA ARG A 138 -15.02 10.23 2.33
C ARG A 138 -16.40 10.53 1.80
N ASP A 139 -16.44 11.02 0.58
CA ASP A 139 -17.64 11.23 -0.20
C ASP A 139 -17.64 10.32 -1.43
N VAL A 140 -18.75 9.62 -1.68
CA VAL A 140 -18.92 8.71 -2.82
C VAL A 140 -20.07 9.18 -3.69
N GLU A 141 -19.81 9.38 -4.98
CA GLU A 141 -20.86 9.79 -5.90
C GLU A 141 -21.92 8.71 -6.04
N ASN A 142 -23.18 9.11 -5.89
CA ASN A 142 -24.36 8.23 -5.91
C ASN A 142 -24.38 7.15 -4.82
N GLY A 143 -23.40 7.13 -3.90
CA GLY A 143 -23.22 6.13 -2.86
C GLY A 143 -23.28 6.66 -1.45
N ASN A 144 -22.78 5.87 -0.50
CA ASN A 144 -22.70 6.25 0.91
C ASN A 144 -21.41 7.03 1.21
N SER A 145 -21.57 8.23 1.78
CA SER A 145 -20.48 9.03 2.33
C SER A 145 -20.31 8.75 3.83
N GLY A 146 -19.09 8.85 4.35
CA GLY A 146 -18.83 8.65 5.76
C GLY A 146 -17.43 9.05 6.20
N ASP A 147 -17.30 9.23 7.51
CA ASP A 147 -16.03 9.47 8.17
C ASP A 147 -15.53 8.19 8.81
N SER A 148 -14.23 7.92 8.71
CA SER A 148 -13.62 6.72 9.26
C SER A 148 -12.24 7.00 9.84
N PRO A 149 -11.85 6.27 10.90
CA PRO A 149 -10.50 6.39 11.43
C PRO A 149 -9.49 5.88 10.42
N PHE A 150 -8.34 6.54 10.37
CA PHE A 150 -7.19 6.13 9.57
C PHE A 150 -6.01 5.92 10.50
N ALA A 151 -5.28 4.81 10.33
CA ALA A 151 -4.05 4.56 11.08
C ALA A 151 -3.01 3.83 10.24
N GLU A 152 -1.75 4.23 10.37
CA GLU A 152 -0.59 3.60 9.76
C GLU A 152 0.54 3.50 10.80
N ALA A 153 1.18 2.34 10.85
CA ALA A 153 2.36 2.08 11.65
C ALA A 153 3.40 1.36 10.81
N ALA A 154 4.66 1.77 10.91
CA ALA A 154 5.78 1.10 10.27
C ALA A 154 7.00 1.13 11.18
N ILE A 155 7.63 -0.03 11.36
CA ILE A 155 8.90 -0.16 12.07
C ILE A 155 9.92 -0.81 11.16
N ARG A 156 11.13 -0.27 11.17
CA ARG A 156 12.30 -0.87 10.53
C ARG A 156 13.40 -0.99 11.56
N THR A 157 13.92 -2.20 11.71
CA THR A 157 15.02 -2.49 12.63
C THR A 157 16.08 -3.34 11.95
N ARG A 158 17.35 -2.90 12.04
CA ARG A 158 18.51 -3.71 11.71
C ARG A 158 19.02 -4.33 13.01
N VAL A 159 18.69 -5.60 13.22
CA VAL A 159 18.99 -6.32 14.46
C VAL A 159 20.50 -6.55 14.59
N ASN A 160 21.15 -6.92 13.48
CA ASN A 160 22.60 -7.00 13.36
C ASN A 160 23.02 -6.73 11.91
N GLU A 161 24.31 -6.89 11.59
CA GLU A 161 24.83 -6.61 10.23
C GLU A 161 24.20 -7.50 9.14
N GLN A 162 23.74 -8.70 9.49
CA GLN A 162 23.19 -9.67 8.57
C GLN A 162 21.66 -9.70 8.56
N PHE A 163 21.00 -9.31 9.66
CA PHE A 163 19.56 -9.50 9.85
C PHE A 163 18.83 -8.16 10.03
N SER A 164 17.84 -7.92 9.18
CA SER A 164 16.93 -6.80 9.30
C SER A 164 15.48 -7.20 9.19
N VAL A 165 14.62 -6.51 9.95
CA VAL A 165 13.18 -6.74 9.99
C VAL A 165 12.45 -5.43 9.68
N ARG A 166 11.38 -5.54 8.92
CA ARG A 166 10.42 -4.50 8.63
C ARG A 166 9.05 -5.03 8.99
N ALA A 167 8.25 -4.21 9.65
CA ALA A 167 6.84 -4.52 9.87
C ALA A 167 6.00 -3.28 9.64
N PHE A 168 4.78 -3.48 9.16
CA PHE A 168 3.81 -2.42 9.00
C PHE A 168 2.41 -2.90 9.38
N ALA A 169 1.57 -1.95 9.78
CA ALA A 169 0.14 -2.13 9.92
C ALA A 169 -0.56 -0.90 9.35
N ARG A 170 -1.68 -1.08 8.64
CA ARG A 170 -2.49 -0.01 8.10
C ARG A 170 -3.96 -0.34 8.21
N TYR A 171 -4.73 0.61 8.69
CA TYR A 171 -6.19 0.57 8.75
C TYR A 171 -6.74 1.78 7.98
N SER A 172 -7.52 1.53 6.93
CA SER A 172 -8.14 2.57 6.10
C SER A 172 -9.31 2.04 5.28
N ILE A 173 -10.15 2.93 4.75
CA ILE A 173 -11.06 2.58 3.65
C ILE A 173 -10.26 2.56 2.35
N GLU A 174 -10.44 1.51 1.55
CA GLU A 174 -9.79 1.33 0.26
C GLU A 174 -10.82 1.25 -0.88
N ASP A 175 -10.57 1.92 -2.01
CA ASP A 175 -11.51 1.98 -3.14
C ASP A 175 -11.39 0.79 -4.13
N TYR A 176 -10.64 -0.25 -3.76
CA TYR A 176 -10.27 -1.35 -4.64
C TYR A 176 -11.10 -2.62 -4.39
N GLY A 177 -11.36 -3.38 -5.45
CA GLY A 177 -11.96 -4.71 -5.38
C GLY A 177 -13.44 -4.73 -5.00
N THR A 178 -14.07 -3.56 -4.94
CA THR A 178 -15.46 -3.37 -4.48
C THR A 178 -16.51 -3.50 -5.59
N SER A 179 -16.11 -3.52 -6.86
CA SER A 179 -17.03 -3.56 -8.00
C SER A 179 -17.22 -4.96 -8.55
N PHE A 180 -18.49 -5.33 -8.76
CA PHE A 180 -18.94 -6.61 -9.26
C PHE A 180 -19.91 -6.42 -10.44
N ALA A 181 -20.21 -7.51 -11.14
CA ALA A 181 -21.18 -7.48 -12.22
C ALA A 181 -22.59 -7.12 -11.69
N GLY A 182 -23.00 -5.87 -11.90
CA GLY A 182 -24.34 -5.36 -11.55
C GLY A 182 -24.48 -4.78 -10.14
N PHE A 183 -23.44 -4.83 -9.29
CA PHE A 183 -23.45 -4.23 -7.96
C PHE A 183 -22.05 -3.79 -7.51
N THR A 184 -21.97 -2.99 -6.45
CA THR A 184 -20.71 -2.52 -5.85
C THR A 184 -20.89 -2.35 -4.35
N TYR A 185 -19.79 -2.31 -3.60
CA TYR A 185 -19.76 -1.83 -2.22
C TYR A 185 -19.17 -0.42 -2.20
N ASP A 186 -19.79 0.47 -1.44
CA ASP A 186 -19.23 1.80 -1.29
C ASP A 186 -18.11 1.81 -0.27
N THR A 187 -18.23 1.04 0.80
CA THR A 187 -17.25 1.03 1.89
C THR A 187 -16.48 -0.30 1.88
N ASN A 188 -15.16 -0.24 1.86
CA ASN A 188 -14.28 -1.40 2.05
C ASN A 188 -13.21 -1.06 3.08
N THR A 189 -13.51 -1.37 4.33
CA THR A 189 -12.62 -1.15 5.46
C THR A 189 -11.58 -2.24 5.47
N THR A 190 -10.30 -1.87 5.35
CA THR A 190 -9.21 -2.83 5.22
C THR A 190 -8.15 -2.64 6.30
N LEU A 191 -7.82 -3.72 6.99
CA LEU A 191 -6.65 -3.87 7.85
C LEU A 191 -5.58 -4.68 7.13
N ARG A 192 -4.42 -4.06 6.89
CA ARG A 192 -3.22 -4.73 6.37
C ARG A 192 -2.17 -4.83 7.45
N VAL A 193 -1.60 -6.01 7.65
CA VAL A 193 -0.45 -6.23 8.53
C VAL A 193 0.61 -7.02 7.78
N GLY A 194 1.83 -6.52 7.75
CA GLY A 194 2.94 -7.20 7.09
C GLY A 194 4.19 -7.24 7.95
N VAL A 195 4.89 -8.37 7.91
CA VAL A 195 6.22 -8.52 8.51
C VAL A 195 7.13 -9.14 7.48
N SER A 196 8.30 -8.53 7.27
CA SER A 196 9.30 -8.98 6.32
C SER A 196 10.67 -8.97 6.98
N ALA A 197 11.49 -9.96 6.66
CA ALA A 197 12.84 -10.08 7.15
C ALA A 197 13.82 -10.38 6.02
N ASP A 198 15.01 -9.80 6.15
CA ASP A 198 16.14 -10.01 5.26
C ASP A 198 17.29 -10.60 6.08
N TYR A 199 17.92 -11.67 5.59
CA TYR A 199 19.07 -12.30 6.20
C TYR A 199 20.21 -12.49 5.18
N ILE A 200 21.32 -11.81 5.40
CA ILE A 200 22.54 -11.90 4.59
C ILE A 200 23.33 -13.12 5.04
N VAL A 201 23.18 -14.22 4.29
CA VAL A 201 23.91 -15.47 4.54
C VAL A 201 25.39 -15.29 4.17
N SER A 202 25.67 -14.60 3.07
CA SER A 202 27.01 -14.29 2.59
C SER A 202 27.00 -13.03 1.70
N PRO A 203 28.16 -12.47 1.31
CA PRO A 203 28.22 -11.35 0.37
C PRO A 203 27.53 -11.60 -0.99
N THR A 204 27.26 -12.87 -1.33
CA THR A 204 26.59 -13.25 -2.57
C THR A 204 25.19 -13.81 -2.37
N LEU A 205 24.74 -14.09 -1.16
CA LEU A 205 23.43 -14.70 -0.92
C LEU A 205 22.69 -13.98 0.21
N THR A 206 21.53 -13.45 -0.14
CA THR A 206 20.55 -12.90 0.81
C THR A 206 19.27 -13.70 0.73
N LEU A 207 18.73 -14.05 1.88
CA LEU A 207 17.41 -14.65 2.02
C LEU A 207 16.41 -13.58 2.43
N HIS A 208 15.21 -13.68 1.90
CA HIS A 208 14.09 -12.78 2.17
C HIS A 208 12.88 -13.62 2.55
N GLY A 209 12.08 -13.15 3.48
CA GLY A 209 10.85 -13.85 3.82
C GLY A 209 9.89 -12.96 4.57
N GLY A 210 8.61 -13.33 4.56
CA GLY A 210 7.61 -12.54 5.25
C GLY A 210 6.22 -13.15 5.25
N VAL A 211 5.34 -12.45 5.96
CA VAL A 211 3.92 -12.73 6.07
C VAL A 211 3.16 -11.43 5.85
N ASN A 212 2.06 -11.50 5.11
CA ASN A 212 1.10 -10.43 4.94
C ASN A 212 -0.30 -10.97 5.28
N LEU A 213 -1.03 -10.20 6.07
CA LEU A 213 -2.43 -10.41 6.44
C LEU A 213 -3.23 -9.23 5.92
N ILE A 214 -4.34 -9.51 5.24
CA ILE A 214 -5.31 -8.50 4.80
C ILE A 214 -6.67 -8.98 5.25
N MET A 215 -7.38 -8.13 5.98
CA MET A 215 -8.76 -8.34 6.41
C MET A 215 -9.56 -7.18 5.85
N SER A 216 -10.61 -7.48 5.10
CA SER A 216 -11.44 -6.50 4.43
C SER A 216 -12.91 -6.76 4.73
N GLU A 217 -13.61 -5.72 5.16
CA GLU A 217 -15.05 -5.73 5.42
C GLU A 217 -15.72 -4.77 4.42
N MET A 218 -16.57 -5.33 3.57
CA MET A 218 -17.30 -4.60 2.55
C MET A 218 -18.73 -4.34 3.00
N GLU A 219 -19.12 -3.06 2.99
CA GLU A 219 -20.44 -2.59 3.44
C GLU A 219 -21.08 -1.68 2.40
N ASP A 220 -22.32 -1.28 2.64
CA ASP A 220 -23.09 -0.36 1.80
C ASP A 220 -23.21 -0.85 0.35
N ALA A 221 -23.61 -2.11 0.18
CA ALA A 221 -23.83 -2.69 -1.13
C ALA A 221 -24.94 -1.95 -1.91
N ARG A 222 -24.66 -1.58 -3.16
CA ARG A 222 -25.60 -0.92 -4.08
C ARG A 222 -25.71 -1.66 -5.40
N GLY A 223 -26.92 -1.64 -5.99
CA GLY A 223 -27.21 -2.27 -7.28
C GLY A 223 -27.97 -3.59 -7.15
N LEU A 224 -27.76 -4.51 -8.09
CA LEU A 224 -28.39 -5.84 -8.13
C LEU A 224 -27.69 -6.81 -7.16
N VAL A 225 -27.70 -6.47 -5.88
CA VAL A 225 -27.01 -7.23 -4.82
C VAL A 225 -27.69 -8.60 -4.63
N PRO A 226 -26.96 -9.72 -4.73
CA PRO A 226 -27.50 -11.04 -4.45
C PRO A 226 -27.96 -11.18 -2.99
N ALA A 227 -28.97 -12.02 -2.75
CA ALA A 227 -29.46 -12.27 -1.39
C ALA A 227 -28.35 -12.84 -0.50
N GLY A 228 -28.17 -12.24 0.68
CA GLY A 228 -27.14 -12.64 1.65
C GLY A 228 -25.77 -11.96 1.46
N LEU A 229 -25.62 -11.06 0.49
CA LEU A 229 -24.36 -10.33 0.22
C LEU A 229 -24.53 -8.81 0.41
N ALA A 230 -25.38 -8.37 1.34
CA ALA A 230 -25.52 -6.94 1.66
C ALA A 230 -24.24 -6.35 2.31
N THR A 231 -23.53 -7.21 3.04
CA THR A 231 -22.16 -7.04 3.51
C THR A 231 -21.36 -8.25 3.06
N ALA A 232 -20.04 -8.13 2.99
CA ALA A 232 -19.17 -9.25 2.65
C ALA A 232 -17.78 -9.09 3.26
N ASP A 233 -17.28 -10.16 3.85
CA ASP A 233 -15.94 -10.20 4.43
C ASP A 233 -14.96 -10.90 3.50
N THR A 234 -13.70 -10.51 3.56
CA THR A 234 -12.61 -11.22 2.89
C THR A 234 -11.31 -11.14 3.68
N ASP A 235 -10.77 -12.31 3.98
CA ASP A 235 -9.49 -12.50 4.64
C ASP A 235 -8.48 -13.08 3.66
N LEU A 236 -7.23 -12.62 3.76
CA LEU A 236 -6.12 -13.09 2.96
C LEU A 236 -4.85 -13.22 3.79
N LEU A 237 -4.24 -14.40 3.73
CA LEU A 237 -2.92 -14.69 4.28
C LEU A 237 -1.95 -15.01 3.14
N ASN A 238 -0.86 -14.25 3.07
CA ASN A 238 0.24 -14.51 2.15
C ASN A 238 1.53 -14.78 2.93
N LEU A 239 2.15 -15.92 2.69
CA LEU A 239 3.47 -16.29 3.16
C LEU A 239 4.43 -16.32 1.98
N TYR A 240 5.62 -15.74 2.14
CA TYR A 240 6.63 -15.81 1.09
C TYR A 240 8.03 -16.04 1.64
N LEU A 241 8.83 -16.73 0.83
CA LEU A 241 10.23 -16.98 1.03
C LEU A 241 10.95 -16.76 -0.29
N GLY A 242 12.13 -16.18 -0.26
CA GLY A 242 12.89 -15.90 -1.46
C GLY A 242 14.37 -15.74 -1.18
N PHE A 243 15.13 -15.62 -2.26
CA PHE A 243 16.55 -15.39 -2.22
C PHE A 243 16.96 -14.41 -3.32
N SER A 244 18.08 -13.73 -3.08
CA SER A 244 18.83 -12.98 -4.07
C SER A 244 20.25 -13.49 -4.06
N PHE A 245 20.70 -14.01 -5.21
CA PHE A 245 22.04 -14.54 -5.41
C PHE A 245 22.82 -13.66 -6.38
N LYS A 246 23.91 -13.06 -5.92
CA LYS A 246 24.82 -12.24 -6.72
C LYS A 246 25.70 -13.15 -7.59
N VAL A 247 25.53 -13.06 -8.90
CA VAL A 247 26.34 -13.80 -9.87
C VAL A 247 27.64 -13.05 -10.16
N ASN A 248 27.55 -11.74 -10.34
CA ASN A 248 28.69 -10.83 -10.53
C ASN A 248 28.32 -9.41 -10.06
N ASP A 249 29.25 -8.46 -10.21
CA ASP A 249 28.96 -7.05 -9.96
C ASP A 249 27.98 -6.53 -11.00
N GLY A 250 26.70 -6.46 -10.61
CA GLY A 250 25.61 -5.92 -11.45
C GLY A 250 24.55 -6.93 -11.85
N VAL A 251 24.76 -8.24 -11.69
CA VAL A 251 23.75 -9.27 -12.02
C VAL A 251 23.40 -10.12 -10.80
N TYR A 252 22.10 -10.20 -10.52
CA TYR A 252 21.52 -11.01 -9.46
C TYR A 252 20.49 -11.96 -10.02
N VAL A 253 20.49 -13.20 -9.56
CA VAL A 253 19.40 -14.16 -9.75
C VAL A 253 18.51 -14.10 -8.52
N THR A 254 17.23 -13.84 -8.70
CA THR A 254 16.26 -13.80 -7.61
C THR A 254 15.25 -14.92 -7.77
N GLY A 255 14.97 -15.63 -6.70
CA GLY A 255 13.90 -16.62 -6.66
C GLY A 255 12.95 -16.34 -5.52
N SER A 256 11.66 -16.67 -5.70
CA SER A 256 10.70 -16.61 -4.61
C SER A 256 9.67 -17.73 -4.71
N TYR A 257 9.14 -18.10 -3.55
CA TYR A 257 7.99 -18.96 -3.36
C TYR A 257 6.97 -18.22 -2.52
N ASN A 258 5.71 -18.24 -2.95
CA ASN A 258 4.60 -17.60 -2.26
C ASN A 258 3.50 -18.64 -2.08
N TRP A 259 2.94 -18.68 -0.89
CA TRP A 259 1.70 -19.38 -0.59
C TRP A 259 0.67 -18.33 -0.17
N THR A 260 -0.50 -18.36 -0.79
CA THR A 260 -1.60 -17.46 -0.48
C THR A 260 -2.85 -18.27 -0.23
N ASP A 261 -3.55 -17.96 0.85
CA ASP A 261 -4.87 -18.45 1.18
C ASP A 261 -5.81 -17.25 1.30
N SER A 262 -6.99 -17.35 0.69
CA SER A 262 -8.02 -16.32 0.76
C SER A 262 -9.38 -16.96 1.00
N ASP A 263 -10.08 -16.45 2.01
CA ASP A 263 -11.43 -16.84 2.37
C ASP A 263 -12.35 -15.62 2.29
N SER A 264 -13.51 -15.78 1.65
CA SER A 264 -14.40 -14.70 1.28
C SER A 264 -15.85 -15.17 1.27
N ASP A 265 -16.77 -14.28 1.61
CA ASP A 265 -18.22 -14.53 1.46
C ASP A 265 -18.61 -14.71 -0.02
N PHE A 266 -17.80 -14.16 -0.93
CA PHE A 266 -17.92 -14.49 -2.33
C PHE A 266 -17.25 -15.84 -2.59
N GLY A 267 -18.02 -16.93 -2.61
CA GLY A 267 -17.44 -18.27 -2.84
C GLY A 267 -16.62 -18.45 -4.13
N THR A 268 -16.68 -17.51 -5.09
CA THR A 268 -15.79 -17.48 -6.28
C THR A 268 -14.44 -16.79 -6.04
N ARG A 269 -14.24 -16.20 -4.87
CA ARG A 269 -13.02 -15.53 -4.42
C ARG A 269 -12.24 -16.36 -3.40
N ASN A 270 -12.73 -17.55 -3.01
CA ASN A 270 -11.99 -18.46 -2.13
C ASN A 270 -10.94 -19.21 -2.96
N TYR A 271 -9.68 -19.13 -2.55
CA TYR A 271 -8.61 -19.86 -3.23
C TYR A 271 -7.42 -20.12 -2.31
N GLU A 272 -6.76 -21.24 -2.58
CA GLU A 272 -5.41 -21.51 -2.10
C GLU A 272 -4.47 -21.54 -3.31
N ARG A 273 -3.33 -20.86 -3.23
CA ARG A 273 -2.40 -20.71 -4.35
C ARG A 273 -0.95 -20.87 -3.91
N ASN A 274 -0.20 -21.60 -4.73
CA ASN A 274 1.24 -21.79 -4.60
C ASN A 274 1.93 -21.21 -5.85
N ARG A 275 2.89 -20.30 -5.66
CA ARG A 275 3.60 -19.62 -6.77
C ARG A 275 5.10 -19.65 -6.56
N ALA A 276 5.81 -20.15 -7.55
CA ALA A 276 7.26 -20.01 -7.65
C ALA A 276 7.62 -19.03 -8.76
N SER A 277 8.58 -18.14 -8.50
CA SER A 277 9.14 -17.23 -9.50
C SER A 277 10.66 -17.28 -9.50
N LEU A 278 11.25 -17.10 -10.68
CA LEU A 278 12.67 -16.95 -10.89
C LEU A 278 12.89 -15.77 -11.84
N GLY A 279 13.79 -14.88 -11.48
CA GLY A 279 14.06 -13.65 -12.20
C GLY A 279 15.54 -13.29 -12.18
N VAL A 280 15.90 -12.34 -13.04
CA VAL A 280 17.23 -11.75 -13.10
C VAL A 280 17.09 -10.26 -12.90
N ARG A 281 17.85 -9.69 -11.96
CA ARG A 281 17.95 -8.26 -11.72
C ARG A 281 19.31 -7.77 -12.19
N VAL A 282 19.30 -6.71 -13.00
CA VAL A 282 20.52 -6.05 -13.49
C VAL A 282 20.56 -4.63 -12.94
N GLU A 283 21.70 -4.25 -12.35
CA GLU A 283 21.97 -2.93 -11.78
C GLU A 283 23.11 -2.27 -12.57
N PHE A 284 22.93 -1.00 -12.96
CA PHE A 284 23.86 -0.18 -13.75
C PHE A 284 24.30 1.07 -12.98
#